data_AF-A0A351HU54-F1
#
_entry.id   AF-A0A351HU54-F1
#
_cell.length_a   1.000
_cell.length_b   1.000
_cell.length_c   1.000
_cell.angle_alpha   90.00
_cell.angle_beta   90.00
_cell.angle_gamma   90.00
#
_symmetry.space_group_name_H-M   'P 1'
#
loop_
_entity.id
_entity.type
_entity.pdbx_description
1 polymer ?
#
loop_
_entity_poly.entity_id
_entity_poly.type
_entity_poly.pdbx_seq_one_letter_code
_entity_poly.pdbx_strand_id
1 'polypeptide(L)'
;TYLGGLIQGVKFGAISTILGKTVKQMFKSAITIMSIVALAKVMGYSGMIGVIAQILVLVTGDFYPLIAPLIGALGTFVTGSDTSANVLFGGLQVEAANAIGMSPYWLAAANTAGATAGKMISPQSIAVATAATGIIGSEGKILQATMKVCAVYVIIIGLVVYFGAPLIVGLLSTFG
;
A
#
# COMPACT_ATOMS: atom_id res chain seq x y z
N THR A 1 25.55 3.88 -5.79
CA THR A 1 26.02 4.43 -4.50
C THR A 1 27.51 4.75 -4.50
N TYR A 2 28.41 3.82 -4.84
CA TYR A 2 29.86 4.11 -4.89
C TYR A 2 30.25 5.13 -5.96
N LEU A 3 29.75 4.98 -7.20
CA LEU A 3 29.97 5.96 -8.28
C LEU A 3 29.40 7.35 -7.93
N GLY A 4 28.19 7.42 -7.40
CA GLY A 4 27.57 8.69 -6.97
C GLY A 4 28.28 9.35 -5.78
N GLY A 5 28.76 8.57 -4.80
CA GLY A 5 29.52 9.09 -3.66
C GLY A 5 30.93 9.54 -4.02
N LEU A 6 31.57 8.88 -5.00
CA LEU A 6 32.85 9.32 -5.59
C LEU A 6 32.69 10.64 -6.36
N ILE A 7 31.59 10.80 -7.10
CA ILE A 7 31.25 12.07 -7.79
C ILE A 7 30.96 13.21 -6.78
N GLN A 8 30.40 12.89 -5.61
CA GLN A 8 30.20 13.83 -4.50
C GLN A 8 31.47 14.10 -3.65
N GLY A 9 32.63 13.57 -4.04
CA GLY A 9 33.90 13.79 -3.34
C GLY A 9 34.05 13.06 -2.00
N VAL A 10 33.19 12.06 -1.73
CA VAL A 10 33.20 11.31 -0.46
C VAL A 10 34.24 10.19 -0.52
N LYS A 11 35.13 10.12 0.48
CA LYS A 11 36.15 9.06 0.60
C LYS A 11 35.49 7.67 0.61
N PHE A 12 36.10 6.72 -0.12
CA PHE A 12 35.59 5.34 -0.29
C PHE A 12 35.25 4.65 1.05
N GLY A 13 36.04 4.88 2.10
CA GLY A 13 35.79 4.34 3.45
C GLY A 13 34.54 4.90 4.15
N ALA A 14 34.13 6.13 3.85
CA ALA A 14 32.88 6.69 4.38
C ALA A 14 31.66 6.09 3.67
N ILE A 15 31.76 5.83 2.36
CA ILE A 15 30.70 5.17 1.57
C ILE A 15 30.45 3.75 2.08
N SER A 16 31.51 2.97 2.33
CA SER A 16 31.38 1.60 2.84
C SER A 16 30.82 1.57 4.27
N THR A 17 31.20 2.55 5.10
CA THR A 17 30.65 2.69 6.46
C THR A 17 29.16 3.02 6.44
N ILE A 18 28.72 3.94 5.57
CA ILE A 18 27.30 4.27 5.40
C ILE A 18 26.52 3.06 4.90
N LEU A 19 27.05 2.34 3.91
CA LEU A 19 26.43 1.12 3.40
C LEU A 19 26.27 0.06 4.49
N GLY A 20 27.29 -0.14 5.33
CA GLY A 20 27.20 -1.05 6.49
C GLY A 20 26.13 -0.63 7.49
N LYS A 21 26.02 0.68 7.79
CA LYS A 21 24.95 1.21 8.65
C LYS A 21 23.57 1.00 8.04
N THR A 22 23.41 1.23 6.73
CA THR A 22 22.16 1.01 6.01
C THR A 22 21.75 -0.47 6.02
N VAL A 23 22.68 -1.40 5.76
CA VAL A 23 22.40 -2.84 5.83
C VAL A 23 21.92 -3.24 7.23
N LYS A 24 22.59 -2.76 8.28
CA LYS A 24 22.19 -3.04 9.67
C LYS A 24 20.82 -2.44 10.01
N GLN A 25 20.49 -1.27 9.48
CA GLN A 25 19.18 -0.65 9.63
C GLN A 25 18.09 -1.44 8.88
N MET A 26 18.37 -1.87 7.64
CA MET A 26 17.45 -2.66 6.83
C MET A 26 17.14 -4.02 7.44
N PHE A 27 18.08 -4.63 8.18
CA PHE A 27 17.84 -5.89 8.88
C PHE A 27 16.66 -5.81 9.86
N LYS A 28 16.49 -4.67 10.56
CA LYS A 28 15.30 -4.47 11.42
C LYS A 28 14.00 -4.44 10.61
N SER A 29 14.01 -3.77 9.45
CA SER A 29 12.87 -3.75 8.54
C SER A 29 12.58 -5.13 7.94
N ALA A 30 13.61 -5.93 7.67
CA ALA A 30 13.47 -7.29 7.15
C ALA A 30 12.72 -8.20 8.13
N ILE A 31 12.98 -8.08 9.44
CA ILE A 31 12.25 -8.83 10.48
C ILE A 31 10.75 -8.49 10.40
N THR A 32 10.40 -7.20 10.34
CA THR A 32 9.00 -6.77 10.23
C THR A 32 8.34 -7.32 8.96
N ILE A 33 9.02 -7.24 7.82
CA ILE A 33 8.50 -7.78 6.55
C ILE A 33 8.30 -9.29 6.66
N MET A 34 9.25 -10.03 7.23
CA MET A 34 9.12 -11.48 7.44
C MET A 34 7.93 -11.83 8.32
N SER A 35 7.72 -11.12 9.43
CA SER A 35 6.55 -11.33 10.30
C SER A 35 5.24 -11.07 9.55
N ILE A 36 5.20 -10.03 8.73
CA ILE A 36 4.03 -9.67 7.93
C ILE A 36 3.76 -10.68 6.82
N VAL A 37 4.80 -11.16 6.13
CA VAL A 37 4.68 -12.25 5.15
C VAL A 37 4.20 -13.54 5.82
N ALA A 38 4.75 -13.88 6.99
CA ALA A 38 4.32 -15.05 7.75
C ALA A 38 2.85 -14.95 8.14
N LEU A 39 2.41 -13.80 8.63
CA LEU A 39 1.00 -13.55 8.93
C LEU A 39 0.13 -13.67 7.67
N ALA A 40 0.50 -13.02 6.57
CA ALA A 40 -0.23 -13.12 5.30
C ALA A 40 -0.37 -14.57 4.82
N LYS A 41 0.71 -15.36 4.93
CA LYS A 41 0.71 -16.79 4.59
C LYS A 41 -0.20 -17.60 5.52
N VAL A 42 -0.16 -17.35 6.83
CA VAL A 42 -1.05 -18.01 7.80
C VAL A 42 -2.51 -17.69 7.47
N MET A 43 -2.83 -16.42 7.20
CA MET A 43 -4.19 -15.99 6.81
C MET A 43 -4.65 -16.64 5.50
N GLY A 44 -3.73 -16.86 4.55
CA GLY A 44 -4.02 -17.56 3.30
C GLY A 44 -4.26 -19.06 3.52
N TYR A 45 -3.36 -19.74 4.24
CA TYR A 45 -3.48 -21.18 4.51
C TYR A 45 -4.65 -21.52 5.43
N SER A 46 -5.05 -20.63 6.34
CA SER A 46 -6.23 -20.82 7.19
C SER A 46 -7.56 -20.55 6.47
N GLY A 47 -7.52 -20.11 5.20
CA GLY A 47 -8.70 -19.74 4.43
C GLY A 47 -9.32 -18.39 4.83
N MET A 48 -8.75 -17.69 5.81
CA MET A 48 -9.29 -16.44 6.34
C MET A 48 -9.36 -15.34 5.27
N ILE A 49 -8.35 -15.27 4.38
CA ILE A 49 -8.35 -14.33 3.26
C ILE A 49 -9.57 -14.54 2.35
N GLY A 50 -9.87 -15.80 1.99
CA GLY A 50 -11.00 -16.14 1.14
C GLY A 50 -12.34 -15.82 1.81
N VAL A 51 -12.49 -16.12 3.11
CA VAL A 51 -13.71 -15.80 3.86
C VAL A 51 -13.94 -14.29 3.92
N ILE A 52 -12.91 -13.50 4.23
CA ILE A 52 -13.04 -12.03 4.28
C ILE A 52 -13.40 -11.49 2.90
N ALA A 53 -12.72 -11.96 1.84
CA ALA A 53 -13.02 -11.55 0.47
C ALA A 53 -14.47 -11.84 0.09
N GLN A 54 -14.97 -13.06 0.37
CA GLN A 54 -16.35 -13.43 0.09
C GLN A 54 -17.35 -12.59 0.88
N ILE A 55 -17.12 -12.33 2.17
CA ILE A 55 -18.02 -11.49 2.98
C ILE A 55 -18.06 -10.07 2.42
N LEU A 56 -16.90 -9.48 2.07
CA LEU A 56 -16.86 -8.13 1.50
C LEU A 56 -17.59 -8.07 0.17
N VAL A 57 -17.39 -9.06 -0.69
CA VAL A 57 -18.09 -9.18 -1.98
C VAL A 57 -19.59 -9.43 -1.78
N LEU A 58 -20.01 -10.21 -0.79
CA LEU A 58 -21.44 -10.40 -0.49
C LEU A 58 -22.12 -9.11 -0.04
N VAL A 59 -21.41 -8.28 0.73
CA VAL A 59 -21.94 -7.00 1.23
C VAL A 59 -21.94 -5.91 0.15
N THR A 60 -20.91 -5.88 -0.70
CA THR A 60 -20.72 -4.79 -1.69
C THR A 60 -21.14 -5.16 -3.11
N GLY A 61 -21.22 -6.44 -3.43
CA GLY A 61 -21.50 -6.95 -4.77
C GLY A 61 -20.56 -6.37 -5.82
N ASP A 62 -21.13 -5.94 -6.93
CA ASP A 62 -20.42 -5.32 -8.05
C ASP A 62 -19.76 -3.98 -7.68
N PHE A 63 -20.11 -3.38 -6.53
CA PHE A 63 -19.50 -2.14 -6.04
C PHE A 63 -18.19 -2.38 -5.27
N TYR A 64 -17.75 -3.62 -5.08
CA TYR A 64 -16.46 -3.95 -4.45
C TYR A 64 -15.26 -3.12 -4.97
N PRO A 65 -15.11 -2.88 -6.29
CA PRO A 65 -13.99 -2.11 -6.82
C PRO A 65 -13.90 -0.67 -6.30
N LEU A 66 -15.02 -0.07 -5.84
CA LEU A 66 -15.02 1.25 -5.21
C LEU A 66 -14.39 1.23 -3.82
N ILE A 67 -14.51 0.11 -3.08
CA ILE A 67 -13.99 -0.03 -1.72
C ILE A 67 -12.59 -0.62 -1.68
N ALA A 68 -12.13 -1.25 -2.77
CA ALA A 68 -10.81 -1.86 -2.83
C ALA A 68 -9.64 -0.89 -2.49
N PRO A 69 -9.61 0.35 -3.00
CA PRO A 69 -8.58 1.32 -2.61
C PRO A 69 -8.67 1.74 -1.14
N LEU A 70 -9.86 1.74 -0.55
CA LEU A 70 -10.03 2.04 0.88
C LEU A 70 -9.38 0.97 1.74
N ILE A 71 -9.52 -0.32 1.38
CA ILE A 71 -8.87 -1.44 2.08
C ILE A 71 -7.34 -1.28 2.01
N GLY A 72 -6.79 -0.95 0.84
CA GLY A 72 -5.36 -0.66 0.68
C GLY A 72 -4.90 0.50 1.57
N ALA A 73 -5.67 1.59 1.61
CA ALA A 73 -5.38 2.75 2.45
C ALA A 73 -5.40 2.42 3.94
N LEU A 74 -6.39 1.64 4.40
CA LEU A 74 -6.46 1.16 5.78
C LEU A 74 -5.27 0.25 6.11
N GLY A 75 -4.89 -0.63 5.19
CA GLY A 75 -3.72 -1.49 5.35
C GLY A 75 -2.44 -0.69 5.58
N THR A 76 -2.18 0.35 4.77
CA THR A 76 -1.00 1.20 4.95
C THR A 76 -1.11 2.12 6.17
N PHE A 77 -2.30 2.60 6.51
CA PHE A 77 -2.50 3.40 7.72
C PHE A 77 -2.06 2.64 8.98
N VAL A 78 -2.44 1.35 9.09
CA VAL A 78 -2.09 0.49 10.23
C VAL A 78 -0.63 0.02 10.16
N THR A 79 -0.16 -0.41 8.98
CA THR A 79 1.19 -0.98 8.85
C THR A 79 2.29 0.06 8.70
N GLY A 80 1.96 1.29 8.31
CA GLY A 80 2.91 2.34 7.97
C GLY A 80 3.73 2.06 6.70
N SER A 81 3.41 1.03 5.90
CA SER A 81 4.25 0.59 4.78
C SER A 81 3.42 0.00 3.63
N ASP A 82 3.53 0.59 2.45
CA ASP A 82 2.82 0.18 1.24
C ASP A 82 3.16 -1.27 0.86
N THR A 83 4.44 -1.64 0.94
CA THR A 83 4.88 -3.02 0.68
C THR A 83 4.23 -4.00 1.65
N SER A 84 4.18 -3.65 2.93
CA SER A 84 3.61 -4.49 3.98
C SER A 84 2.09 -4.64 3.84
N ALA A 85 1.40 -3.54 3.53
CA ALA A 85 -0.03 -3.55 3.26
C ALA A 85 -0.37 -4.42 2.04
N ASN A 86 0.41 -4.31 0.96
CA ASN A 86 0.23 -5.12 -0.24
C ASN A 86 0.51 -6.61 0.02
N VAL A 87 1.49 -6.94 0.86
CA VAL A 87 1.73 -8.33 1.25
C VAL A 87 0.55 -8.91 2.04
N LEU A 88 -0.06 -8.12 2.94
CA LEU A 88 -1.19 -8.58 3.77
C LEU A 88 -2.49 -8.68 3.00
N PHE A 89 -2.83 -7.64 2.23
CA PHE A 89 -4.15 -7.48 1.62
C PHE A 89 -4.16 -7.74 0.12
N GLY A 90 -3.01 -7.85 -0.54
CA GLY A 90 -2.95 -8.16 -1.98
C GLY A 90 -3.60 -9.49 -2.31
N GLY A 91 -3.39 -10.52 -1.48
CA GLY A 91 -4.08 -11.81 -1.63
C GLY A 91 -5.60 -11.71 -1.49
N LEU A 92 -6.08 -10.88 -0.55
CA LEU A 92 -7.53 -10.62 -0.38
C LEU A 92 -8.14 -10.00 -1.63
N GLN A 93 -7.42 -9.10 -2.28
CA GLN A 93 -7.90 -8.40 -3.48
C GLN A 93 -7.93 -9.33 -4.69
N VAL A 94 -6.96 -10.25 -4.77
CA VAL A 94 -6.97 -11.34 -5.76
C VAL A 94 -8.17 -12.26 -5.56
N GLU A 95 -8.44 -12.68 -4.32
CA GLU A 95 -9.60 -13.53 -4.03
C GLU A 95 -10.94 -12.81 -4.28
N ALA A 96 -11.03 -11.53 -3.91
CA ALA A 96 -12.21 -10.73 -4.18
C ALA A 96 -12.43 -10.52 -5.69
N ALA A 97 -11.35 -10.33 -6.46
CA ALA A 97 -11.42 -10.25 -7.91
C ALA A 97 -11.99 -11.53 -8.54
N ASN A 98 -11.50 -12.69 -8.09
CA ASN A 98 -12.01 -13.98 -8.54
C ASN A 98 -13.50 -14.16 -8.21
N ALA A 99 -13.93 -13.71 -7.03
CA ALA A 99 -15.33 -13.80 -6.58
C ALA A 99 -16.29 -12.95 -7.43
N ILE A 100 -15.85 -11.79 -7.94
CA ILE A 100 -16.66 -10.90 -8.81
C ILE A 100 -16.36 -11.06 -10.31
N GLY A 101 -15.51 -12.02 -10.69
CA GLY A 101 -15.12 -12.25 -12.09
C GLY A 101 -14.28 -11.11 -12.72
N MET A 102 -13.55 -10.34 -11.90
CA MET A 102 -12.67 -9.25 -12.35
C MET A 102 -11.21 -9.71 -12.43
N SER A 103 -10.39 -8.98 -13.20
CA SER A 103 -8.94 -9.21 -13.26
C SER A 103 -8.28 -9.08 -11.88
N PRO A 104 -7.56 -10.10 -11.38
CA PRO A 104 -6.81 -10.03 -10.14
C PRO A 104 -5.74 -8.92 -10.13
N TYR A 105 -5.14 -8.66 -11.29
CA TYR A 105 -4.14 -7.59 -11.44
C TYR A 105 -4.76 -6.20 -11.26
N TRP A 106 -6.02 -6.01 -11.68
CA TRP A 106 -6.70 -4.73 -11.56
C TRP A 106 -6.99 -4.37 -10.10
N LEU A 107 -7.54 -5.31 -9.34
CA LEU A 107 -7.80 -5.11 -7.91
C LEU A 107 -6.52 -5.09 -7.06
N ALA A 108 -5.48 -5.84 -7.42
CA ALA A 108 -4.17 -5.73 -6.79
C ALA A 108 -3.52 -4.35 -7.04
N ALA A 109 -3.70 -3.79 -8.25
CA ALA A 109 -3.27 -2.43 -8.57
C ALA A 109 -4.09 -1.39 -7.79
N ALA A 110 -5.41 -1.56 -7.70
CA ALA A 110 -6.29 -0.72 -6.89
C ALA A 110 -5.86 -0.68 -5.41
N ASN A 111 -5.47 -1.83 -4.85
CA ASN A 111 -4.94 -1.93 -3.49
C ASN A 111 -3.64 -1.15 -3.33
N THR A 112 -2.74 -1.25 -4.31
CA THR A 112 -1.47 -0.50 -4.30
C THR A 112 -1.71 1.00 -4.40
N ALA A 113 -2.62 1.43 -5.27
CA ALA A 113 -3.00 2.83 -5.39
C ALA A 113 -3.61 3.35 -4.08
N GLY A 114 -4.51 2.58 -3.46
CA GLY A 114 -5.06 2.86 -2.14
C GLY A 114 -4.00 2.90 -1.03
N ALA A 115 -3.02 1.99 -1.07
CA ALA A 115 -1.92 1.93 -0.11
C ALA A 115 -1.14 3.25 -0.06
N THR A 116 -0.90 3.88 -1.22
CA THR A 116 -0.26 5.21 -1.27
C THR A 116 -1.11 6.28 -0.58
N ALA A 117 -2.43 6.18 -0.66
CA ALA A 117 -3.33 7.09 0.05
C ALA A 117 -3.19 6.96 1.57
N GLY A 118 -3.20 5.72 2.07
CA GLY A 118 -3.00 5.41 3.49
C GLY A 118 -1.67 5.90 4.04
N LYS A 119 -0.62 5.94 3.20
CA LYS A 119 0.71 6.43 3.61
C LYS A 119 0.67 7.88 4.08
N MET A 120 -0.19 8.72 3.49
CA MET A 120 -0.34 10.15 3.84
C MET A 120 -0.88 10.35 5.27
N ILE A 121 -1.70 9.42 5.74
CA ILE A 121 -2.35 9.49 7.05
C ILE A 121 -1.70 8.57 8.08
N SER A 122 -0.68 7.79 7.69
CA SER A 122 0.00 6.88 8.60
C SER A 122 0.73 7.65 9.71
N PRO A 123 0.65 7.19 10.98
CA PRO A 123 1.34 7.84 12.10
C PRO A 123 2.84 8.00 11.86
N GLN A 124 3.46 7.04 11.18
CA GLN A 124 4.88 7.07 10.83
C GLN A 124 5.22 8.23 9.89
N SER A 125 4.45 8.41 8.80
CA SER A 125 4.68 9.53 7.87
C SER A 125 4.41 10.88 8.53
N ILE A 126 3.37 10.97 9.37
CA ILE A 126 3.03 12.21 10.08
C ILE A 126 4.13 12.60 11.08
N ALA A 127 4.67 11.64 11.84
CA ALA A 127 5.77 11.89 12.76
C ALA A 127 7.04 12.38 12.04
N VAL A 128 7.33 11.85 10.85
CA VAL A 128 8.43 12.35 10.01
C VAL A 128 8.13 13.76 9.50
N ALA A 129 6.90 14.04 9.10
CA ALA A 129 6.49 15.36 8.63
C ALA A 129 6.57 16.42 9.74
N THR A 130 6.09 16.15 10.96
CA THR A 130 6.19 17.09 12.09
C THR A 130 7.64 17.36 12.47
N ALA A 131 8.50 16.34 12.47
CA ALA A 131 9.93 16.48 12.73
C ALA A 131 10.63 17.33 11.65
N ALA A 132 10.29 17.13 10.38
CA ALA A 132 10.88 17.87 9.26
C ALA A 132 10.43 19.34 9.20
N THR A 133 9.19 19.62 9.62
CA THR A 133 8.59 20.96 9.59
C THR A 133 8.76 21.74 10.90
N GLY A 134 9.34 21.12 11.94
CA GLY A 134 9.61 21.78 13.23
C GLY A 134 8.36 22.00 14.09
N ILE A 135 7.21 21.43 13.73
CA ILE A 135 5.93 21.56 14.45
C ILE A 135 5.56 20.29 15.21
N ILE A 136 6.51 19.78 16.00
CA ILE A 136 6.34 18.59 16.86
C ILE A 136 5.19 18.85 17.86
N GLY A 137 4.34 17.84 18.10
CA GLY A 137 3.15 17.99 18.94
C GLY A 137 1.91 18.51 18.21
N SER A 138 2.02 18.79 16.89
CA SER A 138 0.89 19.14 16.01
C SER A 138 0.49 18.00 15.06
N GLU A 139 0.80 16.74 15.39
CA GLU A 139 0.49 15.56 14.59
C GLU A 139 -1.00 15.49 14.24
N GLY A 140 -1.87 15.83 15.20
CA GLY A 140 -3.31 15.85 15.01
C GLY A 140 -3.78 16.88 13.97
N LYS A 141 -3.11 18.04 13.88
CA LYS A 141 -3.43 19.06 12.85
C LYS A 141 -3.06 18.57 11.47
N ILE A 142 -1.88 17.95 11.34
CA ILE A 142 -1.44 17.35 10.07
C ILE A 142 -2.40 16.23 9.68
N LEU A 143 -2.72 15.31 10.60
CA LEU A 143 -3.68 14.23 10.36
C LEU A 143 -5.01 14.77 9.86
N GLN A 144 -5.62 15.75 10.55
CA GLN A 144 -6.91 16.30 10.12
C GLN A 144 -6.85 16.92 8.72
N ALA A 145 -5.75 17.58 8.36
CA ALA A 145 -5.56 18.13 7.03
C ALA A 145 -5.37 17.02 5.98
N THR A 146 -4.52 16.03 6.25
CA THR A 146 -4.22 14.94 5.31
C THR A 146 -5.34 13.93 5.18
N MET A 147 -6.17 13.73 6.21
CA MET A 147 -7.35 12.87 6.16
C MET A 147 -8.34 13.31 5.08
N LYS A 148 -8.55 14.62 4.92
CA LYS A 148 -9.43 15.16 3.86
C LYS A 148 -8.87 14.83 2.47
N VAL A 149 -7.57 15.05 2.28
CA VAL A 149 -6.87 14.74 1.02
C VAL A 149 -6.90 13.25 0.73
N CYS A 150 -6.65 12.41 1.75
CA CYS A 150 -6.73 10.96 1.64
C CYS A 150 -8.12 10.49 1.24
N ALA A 151 -9.18 11.03 1.86
CA ALA A 151 -10.55 10.65 1.53
C ALA A 151 -10.89 10.98 0.06
N VAL A 152 -10.56 12.19 -0.39
CA VAL A 152 -10.75 12.59 -1.80
C VAL A 152 -9.97 11.69 -2.74
N TYR A 153 -8.71 11.39 -2.42
CA TYR A 153 -7.86 10.55 -3.25
C TYR A 153 -8.35 9.10 -3.35
N VAL A 154 -8.81 8.52 -2.24
CA VAL A 154 -9.41 7.17 -2.22
C VAL A 154 -10.70 7.14 -3.05
N ILE A 155 -11.55 8.18 -2.95
CA ILE A 155 -12.77 8.27 -3.76
C ILE A 155 -12.42 8.34 -5.25
N ILE A 156 -11.47 9.21 -5.63
CA ILE A 156 -11.06 9.35 -7.04
C ILE A 156 -10.52 8.02 -7.57
N ILE A 157 -9.63 7.35 -6.85
CA ILE A 157 -9.11 6.04 -7.28
C ILE A 157 -10.23 5.01 -7.34
N GLY A 158 -11.14 4.98 -6.36
CA GLY A 158 -12.29 4.07 -6.38
C GLY A 158 -13.11 4.24 -7.65
N LEU A 159 -13.45 5.49 -8.01
CA LEU A 159 -14.17 5.79 -9.25
C LEU A 159 -13.38 5.34 -10.49
N VAL A 160 -12.07 5.60 -10.53
CA VAL A 160 -11.20 5.15 -11.64
C VAL A 160 -11.17 3.63 -11.75
N VAL A 161 -11.10 2.91 -10.64
CA VAL A 161 -11.06 1.44 -10.63
C VAL A 161 -12.40 0.86 -11.09
N TYR A 162 -13.52 1.44 -10.64
CA TYR A 162 -14.86 1.00 -10.99
C TYR A 162 -15.20 1.27 -12.46
N PHE A 163 -14.96 2.49 -12.96
CA PHE A 163 -15.25 2.86 -14.36
C PHE A 163 -14.15 2.42 -15.35
N GLY A 164 -12.91 2.28 -14.89
CA GLY A 164 -11.79 1.87 -15.73
C GLY A 164 -11.78 0.38 -16.04
N ALA A 165 -12.32 -0.47 -15.15
CA ALA A 165 -12.46 -1.91 -15.38
C ALA A 165 -13.20 -2.24 -16.70
N PRO A 166 -14.43 -1.74 -16.95
CA PRO A 166 -15.13 -2.00 -18.22
C PRO A 166 -14.45 -1.35 -19.43
N LEU A 167 -13.79 -0.20 -19.25
CA LEU A 167 -13.09 0.50 -20.34
C LEU A 167 -11.90 -0.31 -20.88
N ILE A 168 -11.10 -0.90 -19.99
CA ILE A 168 -9.92 -1.70 -20.39
C ILE A 168 -10.34 -3.03 -21.01
N VAL A 169 -11.39 -3.67 -20.48
CA VAL A 169 -11.95 -4.90 -21.07
C VAL A 169 -12.50 -4.62 -22.48
N GLY A 170 -13.22 -3.51 -22.67
CA GLY A 170 -13.70 -3.08 -23.99
C GLY A 170 -12.57 -2.72 -24.96
N LEU A 171 -11.46 -2.18 -24.46
CA LEU A 171 -10.29 -1.89 -25.30
C LEU A 171 -9.63 -3.19 -25.77
N LEU A 172 -9.45 -4.16 -24.87
CA LEU A 172 -8.83 -5.45 -25.18
C LEU A 172 -9.68 -6.31 -26.13
N SER A 173 -11.01 -6.24 -26.05
CA SER A 173 -11.90 -6.94 -26.99
C SER A 173 -11.93 -6.31 -28.39
N THR A 174 -11.44 -5.08 -28.55
CA THR A 174 -11.36 -4.40 -29.85
C THR A 174 -10.07 -4.77 -30.63
N PHE A 175 -9.06 -5.31 -29.93
CA PHE A 175 -7.79 -5.76 -30.53
C PHE A 175 -7.67 -7.29 -30.65
N GLY A 176 -8.76 -8.02 -30.41
CA GLY A 176 -8.85 -9.49 -30.48
C GLY A 176 -9.56 -10.01 -31.72
#